data_AF-A0AAD4J8D8-F1
#
_entry.id   AF-A0AAD4J8D8-F1
#
_cell.length_a   1.000
_cell.length_b   1.000
_cell.length_c   1.000
_cell.angle_alpha   90.00
_cell.angle_beta   90.00
_cell.angle_gamma   90.00
#
_symmetry.space_group_name_H-M   'P 1'
#
loop_
_entity.id
_entity.type
_entity.pdbx_description
1 polymer ?
#
loop_
_entity_poly.entity_id
_entity_poly.type
_entity_poly.pdbx_seq_one_letter_code
_entity_poly.pdbx_strand_id
1 'polypeptide(L)'
;METGKEEGKRTVQVPELEEEGEDDEDTGEDNKKKGALTPSKRRVSGAGGSTQRTCQAEDCTADMADAKPYHRRHKVCEFHAKAAVVLLSGLRQRFCQQCSRFHEISEFDEAKRSCRRRLAGHNERRRKSSYESH
;
A
#
# COMPACT_ATOMS: atom_id res chain seq x y z
N MET A 1 24.46 -42.30 -46.23
CA MET A 1 23.04 -42.31 -46.65
C MET A 1 22.36 -43.18 -45.61
N GLU A 2 21.44 -42.78 -44.74
CA GLU A 2 20.44 -41.71 -44.66
C GLU A 2 19.97 -41.74 -43.18
N THR A 3 20.10 -40.65 -42.42
CA THR A 3 19.02 -39.71 -41.99
C THR A 3 17.89 -40.29 -41.13
N GLY A 4 17.69 -39.63 -39.98
CA GLY A 4 16.38 -39.46 -39.32
C GLY A 4 16.10 -40.42 -38.16
N LYS A 5 15.47 -40.03 -37.06
CA LYS A 5 14.84 -38.76 -36.65
C LYS A 5 14.51 -38.95 -35.15
N GLU A 6 14.94 -37.99 -34.32
CA GLU A 6 14.25 -37.42 -33.14
C GLU A 6 12.78 -37.88 -32.93
N GLU A 7 12.26 -38.05 -31.70
CA GLU A 7 11.88 -36.92 -30.84
C GLU A 7 12.03 -37.22 -29.34
N GLY A 8 12.74 -36.31 -28.66
CA GLY A 8 12.86 -36.27 -27.21
C GLY A 8 11.59 -35.72 -26.55
N LYS A 9 11.03 -36.47 -25.60
CA LYS A 9 10.08 -35.95 -24.62
C LYS A 9 10.83 -35.01 -23.67
N ARG A 10 10.97 -33.74 -24.06
CA ARG A 10 11.31 -32.66 -23.13
C ARG A 10 10.09 -32.41 -22.26
N THR A 11 10.03 -33.07 -21.11
CA THR A 11 9.19 -32.66 -19.99
C THR A 11 9.62 -31.26 -19.57
N VAL A 12 8.80 -30.28 -19.90
CA VAL A 12 8.92 -28.91 -19.38
C VAL A 12 8.69 -29.01 -17.87
N GLN A 13 9.77 -28.91 -17.10
CA GLN A 13 9.67 -28.61 -15.67
C GLN A 13 9.26 -27.13 -15.60
N VAL A 14 7.98 -26.91 -15.34
CA VAL A 14 7.45 -25.60 -14.97
C VAL A 14 7.97 -25.34 -13.55
N PRO A 15 8.75 -24.28 -13.29
CA PRO A 15 9.08 -23.90 -11.93
C PRO A 15 7.79 -23.48 -11.23
N GLU A 16 7.46 -24.17 -10.15
CA GLU A 16 6.40 -23.81 -9.21
C GLU A 16 6.76 -22.42 -8.66
N LEU A 17 6.06 -21.40 -9.14
CA LEU A 17 6.20 -20.05 -8.63
C LEU A 17 5.52 -20.07 -7.26
N GLU A 18 6.33 -19.99 -6.22
CA GLU A 18 5.89 -19.80 -4.84
C GLU A 18 5.12 -18.47 -4.77
N GLU A 19 3.79 -18.54 -4.88
CA GLU A 19 2.88 -17.44 -4.53
C GLU A 19 2.91 -17.30 -3.00
N GLU A 20 3.92 -16.59 -2.49
CA GLU A 20 3.97 -16.17 -1.10
C GLU A 20 2.92 -15.07 -0.89
N GLY A 21 1.68 -15.49 -0.66
CA GLY A 21 0.61 -14.65 -0.15
C GLY A 21 0.97 -14.17 1.25
N GLU A 22 1.51 -12.96 1.36
CA GLU A 22 1.63 -12.25 2.63
C GLU A 22 0.24 -11.74 3.05
N ASP A 23 -0.56 -12.61 3.66
CA ASP A 23 -1.73 -12.25 4.47
C ASP A 23 -1.23 -11.63 5.79
N ASP A 24 -1.35 -10.31 5.91
CA ASP A 24 -1.12 -9.59 7.17
C ASP A 24 -2.51 -9.25 7.77
N GLU A 25 -2.92 -10.06 8.75
CA GLU A 25 -4.12 -9.84 9.56
C GLU A 25 -3.90 -8.65 10.51
N ASP A 26 -4.47 -7.48 10.18
CA ASP A 26 -4.56 -6.31 11.07
C ASP A 26 -5.71 -6.49 12.07
N THR A 27 -5.44 -7.11 13.23
CA THR A 27 -6.33 -7.08 14.40
C THR A 27 -6.12 -5.79 15.19
N GLY A 28 -6.86 -4.75 14.83
CA GLY A 28 -6.97 -3.52 15.63
C GLY A 28 -8.12 -3.60 16.64
N GLU A 29 -7.80 -3.81 17.91
CA GLU A 29 -8.76 -3.84 19.03
C GLU A 29 -9.49 -2.50 19.24
N ASP A 30 -10.82 -2.59 19.28
CA ASP A 30 -11.76 -1.56 19.70
C ASP A 30 -11.56 -1.17 21.17
N ASN A 31 -11.25 0.10 21.45
CA ASN A 31 -11.51 0.65 22.79
C ASN A 31 -12.58 1.76 22.76
N LYS A 32 -13.78 1.33 23.14
CA LYS A 32 -14.98 2.14 23.34
C LYS A 32 -15.06 2.57 24.81
N LYS A 33 -14.84 3.86 25.13
CA LYS A 33 -15.54 4.50 26.27
C LYS A 33 -15.54 6.05 26.29
N LYS A 34 -16.72 6.62 25.98
CA LYS A 34 -17.55 7.60 26.73
C LYS A 34 -16.78 8.55 27.68
N GLY A 35 -16.85 9.88 27.61
CA GLY A 35 -18.02 10.74 27.43
C GLY A 35 -18.24 11.53 28.72
N ALA A 36 -17.69 12.76 28.81
CA ALA A 36 -17.95 13.69 29.91
C ALA A 36 -18.15 15.11 29.33
N LEU A 37 -19.24 15.73 29.76
CA LEU A 37 -19.83 16.97 29.24
C LEU A 37 -19.16 18.19 29.88
N THR A 38 -18.76 19.19 29.08
CA THR A 38 -18.68 20.59 29.52
C THR A 38 -19.14 21.51 28.39
N PRO A 39 -20.10 22.44 28.60
CA PRO A 39 -20.53 23.37 27.56
C PRO A 39 -19.68 24.64 27.63
N SER A 40 -18.46 24.58 27.10
CA SER A 40 -17.62 25.78 26.96
C SER A 40 -17.84 26.44 25.60
N LYS A 41 -18.69 27.46 25.62
CA LYS A 41 -19.01 28.38 24.54
C LYS A 41 -17.74 29.01 23.95
N ARG A 42 -17.28 28.50 22.80
CA ARG A 42 -16.19 29.09 22.01
C ARG A 42 -16.66 29.37 20.58
N ARG A 43 -16.83 30.67 20.31
CA ARG A 43 -16.78 31.41 19.05
C ARG A 43 -16.75 30.55 17.77
N VAL A 44 -17.86 30.56 17.02
CA VAL A 44 -17.90 30.09 15.63
C VAL A 44 -17.15 31.11 14.77
N SER A 45 -15.94 30.76 14.37
CA SER A 45 -15.15 31.54 13.40
C SER A 45 -14.17 30.58 12.75
N GLY A 46 -14.45 30.20 11.51
CA GLY A 46 -13.56 29.35 10.74
C GLY A 46 -14.31 28.65 9.62
N ALA A 47 -14.36 29.34 8.49
CA ALA A 47 -14.50 28.85 7.12
C ALA A 47 -14.79 27.35 6.93
N GLY A 48 -15.80 27.05 6.12
CA GLY A 48 -16.07 25.70 5.62
C GLY A 48 -14.81 25.06 5.04
N GLY A 49 -14.08 24.33 5.88
CA GLY A 49 -13.04 23.42 5.46
C GLY A 49 -13.78 22.26 4.82
N SER A 50 -13.72 22.17 3.50
CA SER A 50 -14.32 21.09 2.74
C SER A 50 -14.08 19.77 3.46
N THR A 51 -15.15 19.18 3.98
CA THR A 51 -15.20 17.81 4.50
C THR A 51 -15.04 16.87 3.31
N GLN A 52 -13.93 16.98 2.57
CA GLN A 52 -13.61 16.05 1.51
C GLN A 52 -13.36 14.70 2.18
N ARG A 53 -14.47 13.95 2.28
CA ARG A 53 -14.53 12.56 2.68
C ARG A 53 -14.20 11.66 1.49
N THR A 54 -13.65 12.21 0.41
CA THR A 54 -13.36 11.44 -0.80
C THR A 54 -11.88 11.09 -0.87
N CYS A 55 -11.59 10.01 -1.58
CA CYS A 55 -10.21 9.64 -1.90
C CYS A 55 -9.54 10.74 -2.75
N GLN A 56 -8.23 10.92 -2.55
CA GLN A 56 -7.44 11.89 -3.31
C GLN A 56 -7.03 11.43 -4.73
N ALA A 57 -7.37 10.20 -5.12
CA ALA A 57 -7.15 9.69 -6.46
C ALA A 57 -8.06 10.42 -7.47
N GLU A 58 -7.56 10.62 -8.69
CA GLU A 58 -8.35 11.22 -9.77
C GLU A 58 -9.59 10.38 -10.08
N ASP A 59 -10.69 11.08 -10.34
CA ASP A 59 -12.01 10.52 -10.62
C ASP A 59 -12.53 9.52 -9.58
N CYS A 60 -11.94 9.51 -8.38
CA CYS A 60 -12.39 8.65 -7.29
C CYS A 60 -13.39 9.37 -6.38
N THR A 61 -14.64 8.96 -6.46
CA THR A 61 -15.73 9.48 -5.62
C THR A 61 -16.02 8.59 -4.40
N ALA A 62 -15.12 7.67 -4.05
CA ALA A 62 -15.31 6.76 -2.92
C ALA A 62 -15.48 7.53 -1.60
N ASP A 63 -16.60 7.33 -0.91
CA ASP A 63 -16.83 7.92 0.41
C ASP A 63 -15.97 7.22 1.47
N MET A 64 -15.32 8.03 2.28
CA MET A 64 -14.42 7.65 3.35
C MET A 64 -15.02 7.93 4.73
N ALA A 65 -16.31 8.29 4.84
CA ALA A 65 -17.01 8.45 6.11
C ALA A 65 -16.77 7.28 7.07
N ASP A 66 -17.01 6.07 6.56
CA ASP A 66 -16.96 4.80 7.31
C ASP A 66 -15.69 3.98 7.03
N ALA A 67 -14.72 4.55 6.30
CA ALA A 67 -13.44 3.89 6.06
C ALA A 67 -12.63 3.73 7.36
N LYS A 68 -11.73 2.73 7.40
CA LYS A 68 -10.83 2.53 8.55
C LYS A 68 -10.05 3.82 8.89
N PRO A 69 -9.72 4.10 10.16
CA PRO A 69 -9.03 5.33 10.58
C PRO A 69 -7.76 5.65 9.78
N TYR A 70 -6.96 4.63 9.45
CA TYR A 70 -5.76 4.77 8.61
C TYR A 70 -6.08 5.36 7.24
N HIS A 71 -7.02 4.77 6.52
CA HIS A 71 -7.48 5.23 5.21
C HIS A 71 -7.98 6.67 5.29
N ARG A 72 -8.83 6.99 6.27
CA ARG A 72 -9.34 8.36 6.49
C ARG A 72 -8.24 9.39 6.71
N ARG A 73 -7.25 9.08 7.55
CA ARG A 73 -6.11 9.96 7.82
C ARG A 73 -5.30 10.27 6.56
N HIS A 74 -5.14 9.29 5.68
CA HIS A 74 -4.32 9.39 4.48
C HIS A 74 -5.12 9.71 3.21
N LYS A 75 -6.44 9.92 3.34
CA LYS A 75 -7.38 10.24 2.24
C LYS A 75 -7.23 9.29 1.05
N VAL A 76 -7.03 8.02 1.33
CA VAL A 76 -6.89 6.94 0.33
C VAL A 76 -7.88 5.83 0.64
N CYS A 77 -8.72 5.43 -0.31
CA CYS A 77 -9.63 4.30 -0.12
C CYS A 77 -8.83 2.99 -0.13
N GLU A 78 -9.44 1.91 0.38
CA GLU A 78 -8.78 0.61 0.46
C GLU A 78 -8.30 0.10 -0.91
N PHE A 79 -9.10 0.33 -1.95
CA PHE A 79 -8.74 -0.01 -3.32
C PHE A 79 -7.46 0.70 -3.78
N HIS A 80 -7.39 2.03 -3.64
CA HIS A 80 -6.22 2.81 -4.07
C HIS A 80 -4.99 2.64 -3.17
N ALA A 81 -5.18 2.21 -1.91
CA ALA A 81 -4.07 1.83 -1.05
C ALA A 81 -3.37 0.55 -1.54
N LYS A 82 -4.13 -0.36 -2.18
CA LYS A 82 -3.64 -1.64 -2.71
C LYS A 82 -3.32 -1.62 -4.20
N ALA A 83 -3.88 -0.67 -4.95
CA ALA A 83 -3.71 -0.55 -6.39
C ALA A 83 -2.23 -0.40 -6.79
N ALA A 84 -1.83 -1.09 -7.87
CA ALA A 84 -0.49 -0.97 -8.43
C ALA A 84 -0.27 0.40 -9.09
N VAL A 85 -1.33 0.99 -9.64
CA VAL A 85 -1.31 2.27 -10.36
C VAL A 85 -2.55 3.07 -10.01
N VAL A 86 -2.35 4.35 -9.70
CA VAL A 86 -3.39 5.34 -9.42
C VAL A 86 -3.02 6.62 -10.16
N LEU A 87 -4.00 7.29 -10.76
CA LEU A 87 -3.80 8.61 -11.34
C LEU A 87 -4.02 9.68 -10.27
N LEU A 88 -3.02 10.54 -10.07
CA LEU A 88 -3.06 11.70 -9.18
C LEU A 88 -2.41 12.89 -9.89
N SER A 89 -3.17 13.95 -10.11
CA SER A 89 -2.73 15.15 -10.84
C SER A 89 -2.10 14.83 -12.21
N GLY A 90 -2.68 13.88 -12.95
CA GLY A 90 -2.21 13.41 -14.26
C GLY A 90 -0.97 12.51 -14.21
N LEU A 91 -0.44 12.21 -13.03
CA LEU A 91 0.73 11.36 -12.86
C LEU A 91 0.32 9.94 -12.43
N ARG A 92 1.00 8.94 -13.00
CA ARG A 92 0.83 7.55 -12.58
C ARG A 92 1.64 7.32 -11.31
N GLN A 93 0.94 7.19 -10.19
CA GLN A 93 1.50 7.03 -8.86
C GLN A 93 1.06 5.72 -8.22
N ARG A 94 1.75 5.31 -7.16
CA ARG A 94 1.41 4.17 -6.32
C ARG A 94 1.52 4.58 -4.85
N PHE A 95 0.65 4.04 -4.01
CA PHE A 95 0.69 4.31 -2.58
C PHE A 95 1.81 3.50 -1.92
N CYS A 96 2.74 4.18 -1.24
CA CYS A 96 3.80 3.53 -0.48
C CYS A 96 3.35 3.25 0.95
N GLN A 97 3.21 1.97 1.31
CA GLN A 97 2.74 1.57 2.64
C GLN A 97 3.61 2.11 3.78
N GLN A 98 4.94 2.16 3.56
CA GLN A 98 5.90 2.60 4.58
C GLN A 98 5.99 4.12 4.73
N CYS A 99 5.58 4.87 3.70
CA CYS A 99 5.59 6.33 3.72
C CYS A 99 4.19 6.92 3.96
N SER A 100 3.14 6.10 3.82
CA SER A 100 1.74 6.51 3.79
C SER A 100 1.48 7.68 2.82
N ARG A 101 2.13 7.65 1.64
CA ARG A 101 2.09 8.71 0.61
C ARG A 101 2.15 8.09 -0.79
N PHE A 102 1.61 8.82 -1.76
CA PHE A 102 1.76 8.51 -3.18
C PHE A 102 3.15 8.93 -3.69
N HIS A 103 3.77 8.05 -4.46
CA HIS A 103 5.02 8.27 -5.18
C HIS A 103 4.80 7.86 -6.63
N GLU A 104 5.56 8.41 -7.58
CA GLU A 104 5.52 7.95 -8.96
C GLU A 104 5.86 6.46 -9.05
N ILE A 105 5.25 5.73 -10.00
CA ILE A 105 5.52 4.29 -10.18
C ILE A 105 7.00 4.03 -10.38
N SER A 106 7.69 4.94 -11.07
CA SER A 106 9.13 4.86 -11.27
C SER A 106 9.92 4.84 -9.97
N GLU A 107 9.39 5.22 -8.81
CA GLU A 107 10.06 5.11 -7.51
C GLU A 107 9.96 3.71 -6.86
N PHE A 108 9.27 2.76 -7.48
CA PHE A 108 9.05 1.41 -6.94
C PHE A 108 9.79 0.35 -7.76
N ASP A 109 10.12 -0.75 -7.10
CA ASP A 109 10.35 -2.02 -7.77
C ASP A 109 9.00 -2.75 -7.72
N GLU A 110 8.36 -3.01 -8.86
CA GLU A 110 6.93 -3.43 -8.97
C GLU A 110 6.55 -4.57 -8.01
N ALA A 111 7.50 -5.48 -7.75
CA ALA A 111 7.41 -6.59 -6.81
C ALA A 111 7.21 -6.17 -5.33
N LYS A 112 7.42 -4.89 -4.97
CA LYS A 112 7.36 -4.39 -3.59
C LYS A 112 6.41 -3.20 -3.47
N ARG A 113 5.69 -3.15 -2.34
CA ARG A 113 4.69 -2.10 -2.01
C ARG A 113 5.29 -0.87 -1.32
N SER A 114 6.61 -0.81 -1.16
CA SER A 114 7.34 0.32 -0.59
C SER A 114 8.29 0.94 -1.62
N CYS A 115 8.43 2.26 -1.62
CA CYS A 115 9.37 2.94 -2.52
C CYS A 115 10.83 2.54 -2.26
N ARG A 116 11.65 2.59 -3.31
CA ARG A 116 13.07 2.17 -3.32
C ARG A 116 13.89 2.82 -2.21
N ARG A 117 13.64 4.11 -1.96
CA ARG A 117 14.31 4.88 -0.89
C ARG A 117 14.12 4.25 0.48
N ARG A 118 12.90 3.79 0.80
CA ARG A 118 12.63 3.16 2.10
C ARG A 118 13.19 1.75 2.14
N LEU A 119 13.00 0.99 1.07
CA LEU A 119 13.42 -0.41 0.98
C LEU A 119 14.94 -0.57 1.16
N ALA A 120 15.75 0.32 0.58
CA ALA A 120 17.20 0.33 0.75
C ALA A 120 17.61 0.34 2.24
N GLY A 121 16.98 1.20 3.06
CA GLY A 121 17.25 1.28 4.49
C GLY A 121 16.81 0.04 5.27
N HIS A 122 15.71 -0.61 4.88
CA HIS A 122 15.30 -1.89 5.50
C HIS A 122 16.27 -3.02 5.15
N ASN A 123 16.71 -3.11 3.89
CA ASN A 123 17.65 -4.12 3.43
C ASN A 123 19.01 -4.01 4.11
N GLU A 124 19.52 -2.79 4.30
CA GLU A 124 20.79 -2.58 5.00
C GLU A 124 20.74 -3.06 6.46
N ARG A 125 19.67 -2.74 7.19
CA ARG A 125 19.51 -3.20 8.59
C ARG A 125 19.39 -4.71 8.68
N ARG A 126 18.65 -5.36 7.77
CA ARG A 126 18.58 -6.83 7.73
C ARG A 126 19.94 -7.47 7.48
N ARG A 127 20.73 -6.93 6.54
CA ARG A 127 22.09 -7.43 6.26
C ARG A 127 22.98 -7.33 7.51
N LYS A 128 23.01 -6.18 8.20
CA LYS A 128 23.83 -6.00 9.42
C LYS A 128 23.45 -6.95 10.57
N SER A 129 22.15 -7.17 10.80
CA SER A 129 21.67 -8.09 11.84
C SER A 129 22.15 -9.53 11.62
N SER A 130 22.30 -9.97 10.37
CA SER A 130 22.76 -11.32 10.04
C SER A 130 24.24 -11.55 10.30
N TYR A 131 25.06 -10.51 10.30
CA TYR A 131 26.51 -10.62 10.56
C TYR A 131 26.86 -10.51 12.05
N GLU A 132 26.02 -9.86 12.86
CA GLU A 132 26.20 -9.74 14.33
C GLU A 132 25.68 -10.95 15.11
N SER A 133 24.94 -11.86 14.46
CA SER A 133 24.36 -13.04 15.12
C SER A 133 25.21 -14.31 14.97
N HIS A 134 26.48 -14.18 14.59
CA HIS A 134 27.35 -15.33 14.27
C HIS A 134 28.69 -15.31 14.99
#